data_AF-A0A959N9P7-F1
#
_entry.id   AF-A0A959N9P7-F1
#
_cell.length_a   1.000
_cell.length_b   1.000
_cell.length_c   1.000
_cell.angle_alpha   90.00
_cell.angle_beta   90.00
_cell.angle_gamma   90.00
#
_symmetry.space_group_name_H-M   'P 1'
#
loop_
_entity.id
_entity.type
_entity.pdbx_description
1 polymer ?
#
loop_
_entity_poly.entity_id
_entity_poly.type
_entity_poly.pdbx_seq_one_letter_code
_entity_poly.pdbx_strand_id
1 'polypeptide(L)'
;LTYLIFFILSPILNARDSIGMFISSKTLSTIMDVFYYVIPKTSELGSLTTELSMGYGISEWQPILTSLAFLILVLYASIIIFSKKDY
;
A
#
# COMPACT_ATOMS: atom_id res chain seq x y z
N LEU A 1 -11.29 -8.52 0.06
CA LEU A 1 -10.28 -7.51 0.44
C LEU A 1 -9.30 -7.23 -0.71
N THR A 2 -8.62 -8.24 -1.26
CA THR A 2 -7.65 -8.09 -2.35
C THR A 2 -8.20 -7.40 -3.60
N TYR A 3 -9.39 -7.77 -4.07
CA TYR A 3 -10.03 -7.09 -5.21
C TYR A 3 -10.36 -5.62 -4.92
N LEU A 4 -10.75 -5.28 -3.70
CA LEU A 4 -11.01 -3.90 -3.29
C LEU A 4 -9.71 -3.09 -3.24
N ILE A 5 -8.61 -3.69 -2.78
CA ILE A 5 -7.28 -3.07 -2.79
C ILE A 5 -6.81 -2.80 -4.23
N PHE A 6 -7.01 -3.77 -5.12
CA PHE A 6 -6.48 -3.71 -6.49
C PHE A 6 -7.32 -2.82 -7.42
N PHE A 7 -8.65 -2.95 -7.40
CA PHE A 7 -9.52 -2.22 -8.33
C PHE A 7 -9.94 -0.83 -7.84
N ILE A 8 -10.01 -0.61 -6.53
CA ILE A 8 -10.53 0.65 -5.98
C ILE A 8 -9.39 1.45 -5.34
N LEU A 9 -8.70 0.88 -4.36
CA LEU A 9 -7.67 1.62 -3.63
C LEU A 9 -6.44 1.94 -4.50
N SER A 10 -5.92 0.99 -5.29
CA SER A 10 -4.72 1.23 -6.11
C SER A 10 -4.86 2.41 -7.07
N PRO A 11 -5.92 2.53 -7.91
CA PRO A 11 -6.06 3.70 -8.78
C PRO A 11 -6.31 4.99 -8.00
N ILE A 12 -7.02 4.95 -6.86
CA ILE A 12 -7.22 6.12 -5.99
C ILE A 12 -5.90 6.60 -5.39
N LEU A 13 -5.06 5.68 -4.88
CA LEU A 13 -3.75 6.00 -4.34
C LEU A 13 -2.80 6.50 -5.42
N ASN A 14 -2.84 5.93 -6.62
CA ASN A 14 -2.01 6.40 -7.73
C ASN A 14 -2.40 7.82 -8.18
N ALA A 15 -3.69 8.15 -8.10
CA ALA A 15 -4.19 9.49 -8.36
C ALA A 15 -4.04 10.46 -7.18
N ARG A 16 -3.37 10.07 -6.07
CA ARG A 16 -3.22 10.90 -4.85
C ARG A 16 -2.71 12.30 -5.14
N ASP A 17 -1.68 12.44 -5.97
CA ASP A 17 -1.07 13.75 -6.21
C ASP A 17 -2.00 14.65 -7.04
N SER A 18 -2.72 14.07 -7.99
CA SER A 18 -3.79 14.76 -8.74
C SER A 18 -4.94 15.16 -7.81
N ILE A 19 -5.38 14.27 -6.92
CA ILE A 19 -6.43 14.51 -5.94
C ILE A 19 -5.99 15.59 -4.93
N GLY A 20 -4.74 15.56 -4.48
CA GLY A 20 -4.16 16.53 -3.55
C GLY A 20 -4.10 17.95 -4.11
N MET A 21 -3.93 18.11 -5.44
CA MET A 21 -4.02 19.42 -6.09
C MET A 21 -5.44 20.03 -6.04
N PHE A 22 -6.49 19.20 -5.99
CA PHE A 22 -7.88 19.66 -5.89
C PHE A 22 -8.41 19.72 -4.46
N ILE A 23 -7.67 19.17 -3.49
CA ILE A 23 -8.11 19.03 -2.11
C ILE A 23 -7.23 19.89 -1.19
N SER A 24 -7.74 21.09 -0.87
CA SER A 24 -7.11 22.01 0.10
C SER A 24 -7.26 21.57 1.57
N SER A 25 -7.95 20.45 1.81
CA SER A 25 -8.25 19.91 3.13
C SER A 25 -7.04 19.14 3.68
N LYS A 26 -6.36 19.73 4.67
CA LYS A 26 -5.25 19.09 5.38
C LYS A 26 -5.64 17.75 6.00
N THR A 27 -6.87 17.62 6.49
CA THR A 27 -7.40 16.38 7.08
C THR A 27 -7.49 15.26 6.04
N LEU A 28 -7.97 15.57 4.83
CA LEU A 28 -8.12 14.58 3.78
C LEU A 28 -6.76 14.19 3.18
N SER A 29 -5.82 15.13 3.08
CA SER A 29 -4.41 14.82 2.75
C SER A 29 -3.81 13.85 3.77
N THR A 30 -3.94 14.12 5.07
CA THR A 30 -3.41 13.23 6.11
C THR A 30 -4.04 11.84 6.05
N ILE A 31 -5.35 11.74 5.80
CA ILE A 31 -6.03 10.44 5.67
C ILE A 31 -5.50 9.69 4.44
N MET A 32 -5.38 10.37 3.29
CA MET A 32 -4.81 9.76 2.07
C MET A 32 -3.38 9.30 2.29
N ASP A 33 -2.58 10.04 3.06
CA ASP A 33 -1.20 9.67 3.38
C ASP A 33 -1.15 8.43 4.27
N VAL A 34 -1.97 8.37 5.31
CA VAL A 34 -2.08 7.19 6.18
C VAL A 34 -2.48 5.98 5.34
N PHE A 35 -3.50 6.10 4.48
CA PHE A 35 -3.88 5.02 3.58
C PHE A 35 -2.74 4.64 2.62
N TYR A 36 -2.01 5.63 2.09
CA TYR A 36 -0.88 5.41 1.19
C TYR A 36 0.27 4.62 1.83
N TYR A 37 0.60 4.92 3.08
CA TYR A 37 1.69 4.25 3.79
C TYR A 37 1.27 2.93 4.44
N VAL A 38 -0.02 2.77 4.77
CA VAL A 38 -0.54 1.54 5.39
C VAL A 38 -0.88 0.48 4.35
N ILE A 39 -1.41 0.86 3.19
CA ILE A 39 -1.82 -0.10 2.16
C ILE A 39 -0.59 -0.54 1.35
N PRO A 40 -0.37 -1.86 1.17
CA PRO A 40 0.71 -2.34 0.32
C PRO A 40 0.51 -1.87 -1.11
N LYS A 41 1.58 -1.34 -1.72
CA LYS A 41 1.56 -0.77 -3.06
C LYS A 41 1.65 -1.87 -4.13
N THR A 42 0.62 -2.70 -4.21
CA THR A 42 0.60 -3.91 -5.04
C THR A 42 0.79 -3.63 -6.52
N SER A 43 0.31 -2.48 -7.02
CA SER A 43 0.50 -2.08 -8.42
C SER A 43 1.96 -1.76 -8.74
N GLU A 44 2.64 -1.01 -7.86
CA GLU A 44 4.05 -0.64 -8.01
C GLU A 44 4.97 -1.88 -7.87
N LEU A 45 4.60 -2.85 -7.04
CA LEU A 45 5.30 -4.14 -7.00
C LEU A 45 5.13 -4.96 -8.29
N GLY A 46 3.97 -4.88 -8.94
CA GLY A 46 3.72 -5.53 -10.23
C GLY A 46 4.58 -4.94 -11.35
N SER A 47 4.68 -3.61 -11.42
CA SER A 47 5.57 -2.94 -12.36
C SER A 47 7.04 -3.27 -12.05
N LEU A 48 7.45 -3.23 -10.78
CA LEU A 48 8.81 -3.58 -10.38
C LEU A 48 9.18 -5.02 -10.75
N THR A 49 8.26 -5.97 -10.58
CA THR A 49 8.48 -7.38 -10.97
C THR A 49 8.68 -7.50 -12.49
N THR A 50 7.93 -6.72 -13.26
CA THR A 50 8.05 -6.68 -14.72
C THR A 50 9.38 -6.05 -15.13
N GLU A 51 9.78 -4.94 -14.51
CA GLU A 51 11.08 -4.28 -14.74
C GLU A 51 12.26 -5.20 -14.46
N LEU A 52 12.24 -5.89 -13.30
CA LEU A 52 13.24 -6.88 -12.93
C LEU A 52 13.33 -8.03 -13.95
N SER A 53 12.18 -8.50 -14.45
CA SER A 53 12.14 -9.56 -15.47
C SER A 53 12.71 -9.13 -16.82
N MET A 54 12.66 -7.83 -17.14
CA MET A 54 13.25 -7.24 -18.34
C MET A 54 14.74 -6.89 -18.16
N GLY A 55 15.32 -7.16 -16.98
CA GLY A 55 16.72 -6.87 -16.67
C GLY A 55 16.98 -5.43 -16.23
N TYR A 56 15.93 -4.64 -15.98
CA TYR A 56 16.07 -3.33 -15.35
C TYR A 56 16.31 -3.49 -13.84
N GLY A 57 17.16 -2.61 -13.28
CA GLY A 57 17.44 -2.58 -11.84
C GLY A 57 16.28 -1.98 -11.03
N ILE A 58 16.35 -2.12 -9.71
CA ILE A 58 15.35 -1.53 -8.79
C ILE A 58 15.53 -0.01 -8.77
N SER A 59 14.57 0.71 -9.35
CA SER A 59 14.53 2.18 -9.36
C SER A 59 14.05 2.75 -8.02
N GLU A 60 13.00 2.15 -7.45
CA GLU A 60 12.33 2.63 -6.23
C GLU A 60 12.16 1.51 -5.20
N TRP A 61 12.73 1.71 -4.00
CA TRP A 61 12.66 0.73 -2.90
C TRP A 61 11.44 0.90 -2.01
N GLN A 62 10.74 2.04 -2.11
CA GLN A 62 9.57 2.36 -1.31
C GLN A 62 8.47 1.27 -1.36
N PRO A 63 8.08 0.71 -2.53
CA PRO A 63 7.04 -0.31 -2.62
C PRO A 63 7.38 -1.59 -1.84
N ILE A 64 8.67 -1.94 -1.77
CA ILE A 64 9.18 -3.11 -1.04
C ILE A 64 9.04 -2.86 0.45
N LEU A 65 9.54 -1.72 0.93
CA LEU A 65 9.54 -1.38 2.36
C LEU A 65 8.13 -1.24 2.93
N THR A 66 7.21 -0.58 2.21
CA THR A 66 5.81 -0.43 2.65
C THR A 66 5.09 -1.78 2.72
N SER A 67 5.35 -2.66 1.75
CA SER A 67 4.74 -3.99 1.73
C SER A 67 5.30 -4.92 2.81
N LEU A 68 6.59 -4.79 3.13
CA LEU A 68 7.20 -5.49 4.25
C LEU A 68 6.65 -5.01 5.61
N ALA A 69 6.50 -3.69 5.78
CA ALA A 69 5.89 -3.13 6.99
C ALA A 69 4.43 -3.61 7.16
N PHE A 70 3.67 -3.66 6.06
CA PHE A 70 2.32 -4.19 6.06
C PHE A 70 2.28 -5.68 6.43
N LEU A 71 3.21 -6.49 5.91
CA LEU A 71 3.33 -7.91 6.28
C LEU A 71 3.52 -8.07 7.79
N ILE A 72 4.45 -7.30 8.38
CA ILE A 72 4.69 -7.32 9.83
C ILE A 72 3.43 -6.93 10.61
N LEU A 73 2.74 -5.86 10.18
CA LEU A 73 1.49 -5.43 10.80
C LEU A 73 0.39 -6.48 10.74
N VAL A 74 0.20 -7.14 9.59
CA VAL A 74 -0.82 -8.19 9.43
C VAL A 74 -0.48 -9.42 10.26
N LEU A 75 0.78 -9.83 10.30
CA LEU A 75 1.22 -10.94 11.15
C LEU A 75 0.99 -10.63 12.62
N TYR A 76 1.38 -9.43 13.06
CA TYR A 76 1.17 -8.98 14.43
C TYR A 76 -0.31 -8.90 14.81
N ALA A 77 -1.14 -8.30 13.94
CA ALA A 77 -2.59 -8.24 14.13
C ALA A 77 -3.21 -9.64 14.19
N SER A 78 -2.73 -10.56 13.33
CA SER A 78 -3.17 -11.96 13.34
C SER A 78 -2.85 -12.61 14.68
N ILE A 79 -1.62 -12.47 15.19
CA ILE A 79 -1.24 -12.99 16.51
C ILE A 79 -2.17 -12.45 17.61
N ILE A 80 -2.47 -11.15 17.63
CA ILE A 80 -3.37 -10.56 18.64
C ILE A 80 -4.79 -11.10 18.53
N ILE A 81 -5.33 -11.16 17.31
CA ILE A 81 -6.72 -11.58 17.07
C ILE A 81 -6.89 -13.06 17.44
N PHE A 82 -5.96 -13.92 17.01
CA PHE A 82 -6.00 -15.35 17.31
C PHE A 82 -5.62 -15.66 18.76
N SER A 83 -4.73 -14.88 19.38
CA SER A 83 -4.41 -15.02 20.82
C SER A 83 -5.57 -14.63 21.74
N LYS A 84 -6.47 -13.75 21.32
CA LYS A 84 -7.66 -13.37 22.11
C LYS A 84 -8.87 -14.25 21.84
N LYS A 85 -8.87 -14.98 20.72
CA LYS A 85 -9.89 -15.94 20.35
C LYS A 85 -9.26 -17.32 20.47
N ASP A 86 -9.05 -17.78 21.70
CA ASP A 86 -8.78 -19.19 21.98
C ASP A 86 -9.89 -20.02 21.30
N TYR A 87 -9.50 -20.75 20.26
CA TYR A 87 -10.16 -21.97 19.80
C TYR A 87 -9.43 -23.16 20.41
#